data_AF-A0A838R4E3-F1
#
_entry.id   AF-A0A838R4E3-F1
#
_cell.length_a   1.000
_cell.length_b   1.000
_cell.length_c   1.000
_cell.angle_alpha   90.00
_cell.angle_beta   90.00
_cell.angle_gamma   90.00
#
_symmetry.space_group_name_H-M   'P 1'
#
loop_
_entity.id
_entity.type
_entity.pdbx_description
1 polymer ?
#
loop_
_entity_poly.entity_id
_entity_poly.type
_entity_poly.pdbx_seq_one_letter_code
_entity_poly.pdbx_strand_id
1 'polypeptide(L)'
;AGSVIFSFTDEWFTGGRLLDQWGFGVTRADRSFKLSADAVRHAWQQAPFAQNGKLPKVSVVVCAYNAARTLPECLRSLGQIDYPDYEVILVDDGSKDNTPAIAAEFPQIVYIRQENRGLSVARNVGAARATGEIVAYTDADCVADADWLRCLVQAMENQQVDAIGGPNITPHNDGWSAQCVAVSPGNPSHVMLDDCRAEHIPGCNMAFRRNALMRLGGFDPQYRQAGDDVDMCWRLIDEGGVIGYAPGGFVWHHRRETVGAYLKQQIGYGKAEALLHFKHPQRFSVSGHCSWHGRIYGSGTAGLPIIPERIYYGPFGLAPFQVVYRHNHYGLWACVTWLEWHIVAAFFFALGFLFLPLWVITAAMWSATLAVTINAAREATLPKGSPWWCRPLVAVLHLVQPAIREWRRVTYNLRLWRPKLSNEYLAVSHPVQEVDSHVHDLYWESRDGSGREQLLSRLVQESRDQDWLGVLGNAWASWDVKLAGDLWHTLHVYTATEQLADNRRFTRARCVAQPTLVNRVLSIAALVWSAAALTSLSYGALAIGFTASVVALVQNVRSRRQCLAAVTSLVARAGAQAGLTPVLPRGEASAPDAELPQSPDTVERSVQEYTLSPLAGDPMTA
;
A
#
# COMPACT_ATOMS: atom_id res chain seq x y z
N ALA A 1 0.26 5.25 -30.11
CA ALA A 1 -1.07 4.97 -29.50
C ALA A 1 -1.78 3.96 -30.38
N GLY A 2 -2.07 2.75 -29.89
CA GLY A 2 -2.85 1.78 -30.64
C GLY A 2 -4.25 2.32 -30.94
N SER A 3 -4.92 1.74 -31.94
CA SER A 3 -6.34 2.01 -32.18
C SER A 3 -7.16 1.20 -31.18
N VAL A 4 -8.10 1.83 -30.49
CA VAL A 4 -9.13 1.13 -29.71
C VAL A 4 -10.47 1.42 -30.39
N ILE A 5 -11.10 0.38 -30.93
CA ILE A 5 -12.46 0.52 -31.46
C ILE A 5 -13.40 0.38 -30.27
N PHE A 6 -13.87 1.51 -29.73
CA PHE A 6 -15.02 1.50 -28.86
C PHE A 6 -16.24 1.16 -29.69
N SER A 7 -16.75 -0.04 -29.53
CA SER A 7 -18.12 -0.31 -29.93
C SER A 7 -19.04 -0.06 -28.75
N PHE A 8 -20.09 0.71 -29.01
CA PHE A 8 -21.23 0.79 -28.11
C PHE A 8 -21.88 -0.59 -27.96
N THR A 9 -22.64 -0.76 -26.88
CA THR A 9 -23.59 -1.86 -26.75
C THR A 9 -24.98 -1.31 -27.07
N ASP A 10 -25.98 -2.16 -27.34
CA ASP A 10 -27.37 -1.70 -27.55
C ASP A 10 -27.92 -0.84 -26.42
N GLU A 11 -27.33 -0.97 -25.23
CA GLU A 11 -27.62 -0.17 -24.06
C GLU A 11 -26.81 1.13 -24.11
N TRP A 12 -27.49 2.23 -24.43
CA TRP A 12 -26.92 3.58 -24.41
C TRP A 12 -27.57 4.39 -23.29
N PHE A 13 -26.79 5.15 -22.51
CA PHE A 13 -27.34 5.96 -21.43
C PHE A 13 -27.12 7.45 -21.72
N THR A 14 -28.20 8.21 -21.83
CA THR A 14 -28.14 9.67 -22.03
C THR A 14 -29.31 10.37 -21.34
N GLY A 15 -29.08 11.58 -20.83
CA GLY A 15 -30.10 12.36 -20.13
C GLY A 15 -30.69 11.68 -18.90
N GLY A 16 -29.93 10.83 -18.21
CA GLY A 16 -30.42 10.09 -17.04
C GLY A 16 -31.33 8.91 -17.37
N ARG A 17 -31.42 8.49 -18.64
CA ARG A 17 -32.27 7.37 -19.07
C ARG A 17 -31.48 6.39 -19.91
N LEU A 18 -31.80 5.12 -19.75
CA LEU A 18 -31.36 4.04 -20.64
C LEU A 18 -32.17 4.12 -21.94
N LEU A 19 -31.48 4.17 -23.07
CA LEU A 19 -32.01 4.01 -24.41
C LEU A 19 -31.59 2.62 -24.90
N ASP A 20 -32.55 1.71 -25.00
CA ASP A 20 -32.39 0.30 -25.42
C ASP A 20 -32.90 0.04 -26.85
N GLN A 21 -33.50 1.05 -27.46
CA GLN A 21 -34.21 0.97 -28.74
C GLN A 21 -33.35 1.32 -29.97
N TRP A 22 -32.16 1.87 -29.78
CA TRP A 22 -31.35 2.38 -30.90
C TRP A 22 -30.54 1.30 -31.62
N GLY A 23 -30.35 0.12 -31.02
CA GLY A 23 -29.70 -0.99 -31.72
C GLY A 23 -28.24 -0.73 -32.13
N PHE A 24 -27.51 0.16 -31.44
CA PHE A 24 -26.14 0.55 -31.80
C PHE A 24 -25.08 -0.49 -31.41
N GLY A 25 -23.93 -0.47 -32.11
CA GLY A 25 -22.74 -1.21 -31.71
C GLY A 25 -22.58 -2.62 -32.28
N VAL A 26 -21.79 -3.46 -31.60
CA VAL A 26 -21.38 -4.81 -32.01
C VAL A 26 -22.07 -5.92 -31.24
N THR A 27 -22.78 -5.60 -30.16
CA THR A 27 -23.55 -6.57 -29.37
C THR A 27 -25.01 -6.19 -29.30
N ARG A 28 -25.89 -7.20 -29.25
CA ARG A 28 -27.32 -7.05 -29.01
C ARG A 28 -27.64 -6.80 -27.52
N ALA A 29 -28.88 -6.45 -27.20
CA ALA A 29 -29.37 -6.27 -25.83
C ALA A 29 -29.26 -7.51 -24.92
N ASP A 30 -29.14 -8.70 -25.52
CA ASP A 30 -28.91 -9.99 -24.86
C ASP A 30 -27.42 -10.38 -24.80
N ARG A 31 -26.52 -9.46 -25.20
CA ARG A 31 -25.06 -9.63 -25.29
C ARG A 31 -24.58 -10.60 -26.38
N SER A 32 -25.46 -11.09 -27.25
CA SER A 32 -25.03 -11.81 -28.46
C SER A 32 -24.37 -10.87 -29.47
N PHE A 33 -23.44 -11.39 -30.26
CA PHE A 33 -22.73 -10.59 -31.27
C PHE A 33 -23.61 -10.28 -32.50
N LYS A 34 -23.42 -9.10 -33.08
CA LYS A 34 -23.98 -8.70 -34.37
C LYS A 34 -22.97 -8.97 -35.49
N LEU A 35 -23.43 -8.91 -36.75
CA LEU A 35 -22.53 -8.98 -37.92
C LEU A 35 -21.45 -7.89 -37.92
N SER A 36 -21.74 -6.72 -37.34
CA SER A 36 -20.75 -5.65 -37.14
C SER A 36 -19.60 -6.09 -36.21
N ALA A 37 -19.83 -7.00 -35.26
CA ALA A 37 -18.77 -7.56 -34.43
C ALA A 37 -17.76 -8.35 -35.25
N ASP A 38 -18.24 -9.14 -36.22
CA ASP A 38 -17.38 -9.94 -37.08
C ASP A 38 -16.56 -9.05 -38.01
N ALA A 39 -17.16 -7.98 -38.56
CA ALA A 39 -16.45 -6.98 -39.34
C ALA A 39 -15.35 -6.27 -38.52
N VAL A 40 -15.67 -5.86 -37.28
CA VAL A 40 -14.69 -5.24 -36.36
C VAL A 40 -13.59 -6.23 -35.98
N ARG A 41 -13.93 -7.50 -35.70
CA ARG A 41 -12.96 -8.55 -35.38
C ARG A 41 -12.01 -8.79 -36.55
N HIS A 42 -12.52 -8.85 -37.78
CA HIS A 42 -11.71 -9.00 -38.97
C HIS A 42 -10.76 -7.81 -39.17
N ALA A 43 -11.25 -6.58 -38.98
CA ALA A 43 -10.42 -5.39 -39.04
C ALA A 43 -9.36 -5.36 -37.92
N TRP A 44 -9.70 -5.81 -36.71
CA TRP A 44 -8.77 -5.90 -35.57
C TRP A 44 -7.63 -6.88 -35.85
N GLN A 45 -7.94 -8.05 -36.40
CA GLN A 45 -6.95 -9.06 -36.79
C GLN A 45 -5.95 -8.55 -37.84
N GLN A 46 -6.38 -7.58 -38.66
CA GLN A 46 -5.54 -6.94 -39.68
C GLN A 46 -4.88 -5.65 -39.16
N ALA A 47 -5.22 -5.21 -37.95
CA ALA A 47 -4.66 -3.98 -37.39
C ALA A 47 -3.16 -4.19 -37.14
N PRO A 48 -2.31 -3.29 -37.64
CA PRO A 48 -0.87 -3.40 -37.39
C PRO A 48 -0.59 -3.07 -35.93
N PHE A 49 -0.48 -4.09 -35.08
CA PHE A 49 0.31 -3.95 -33.86
C PHE A 49 1.72 -3.58 -34.31
N ALA A 50 2.23 -2.42 -33.89
CA ALA A 50 3.49 -1.86 -34.41
C ALA A 50 4.62 -2.90 -34.30
N GLN A 51 4.99 -3.52 -35.42
CA GLN A 51 6.08 -4.52 -35.52
C GLN A 51 7.41 -3.85 -35.86
N ASN A 52 7.73 -2.73 -35.23
CA ASN A 52 9.01 -2.07 -35.45
C ASN A 52 9.99 -2.47 -34.35
N GLY A 53 10.46 -3.72 -34.39
CA GLY A 53 11.52 -4.24 -33.53
C GLY A 53 11.28 -5.63 -32.93
N LYS A 54 12.33 -6.25 -32.39
CA LYS A 54 12.22 -7.46 -31.57
C LYS A 54 11.49 -7.09 -30.28
N LEU A 55 10.31 -7.67 -30.05
CA LEU A 55 9.55 -7.47 -28.83
C LEU A 55 10.34 -8.00 -27.62
N PRO A 56 10.32 -7.30 -26.46
CA PRO A 56 11.04 -7.71 -25.27
C PRO A 56 10.49 -9.03 -24.72
N LYS A 57 11.37 -9.87 -24.16
CA LYS A 57 10.91 -11.09 -23.49
C LYS A 57 10.11 -10.76 -22.24
N VAL A 58 8.98 -11.44 -22.02
CA VAL A 58 8.15 -11.25 -20.82
C VAL A 58 8.18 -12.49 -19.92
N SER A 59 8.40 -12.31 -18.62
CA SER A 59 8.17 -13.36 -17.61
C SER A 59 6.85 -13.08 -16.89
N VAL A 60 5.87 -13.97 -17.05
CA VAL A 60 4.59 -13.91 -16.34
C VAL A 60 4.71 -14.67 -15.02
N VAL A 61 4.55 -13.98 -13.90
CA VAL A 61 4.59 -14.54 -12.56
C VAL A 61 3.17 -14.69 -12.02
N VAL A 62 2.80 -15.92 -11.67
CA VAL A 62 1.54 -16.26 -11.01
C VAL A 62 1.83 -16.74 -9.60
N CYS A 63 1.26 -16.09 -8.59
CA CYS A 63 1.37 -16.55 -7.21
C CYS A 63 0.09 -17.29 -6.80
N ALA A 64 0.24 -18.50 -6.27
CA ALA A 64 -0.87 -19.35 -5.86
C ALA A 64 -0.74 -19.80 -4.40
N TYR A 65 -1.86 -19.76 -3.67
CA TYR A 65 -2.00 -20.41 -2.36
C TYR A 65 -3.44 -20.88 -2.19
N ASN A 66 -3.61 -22.21 -2.19
CA ASN A 66 -4.93 -22.86 -2.19
C ASN A 66 -5.85 -22.35 -3.32
N ALA A 67 -5.35 -22.43 -4.55
CA ALA A 67 -5.98 -21.87 -5.75
C ALA A 67 -6.62 -22.94 -6.65
N ALA A 68 -6.87 -24.16 -6.14
CA ALA A 68 -7.32 -25.28 -6.97
C ALA A 68 -8.60 -25.00 -7.78
N ARG A 69 -9.46 -24.09 -7.30
CA ARG A 69 -10.72 -23.72 -7.95
C ARG A 69 -10.51 -22.92 -9.25
N THR A 70 -9.57 -21.98 -9.27
CA THR A 70 -9.44 -20.99 -10.35
C THR A 70 -8.17 -21.17 -11.19
N LEU A 71 -7.14 -21.82 -10.63
CA LEU A 71 -5.86 -22.04 -11.30
C LEU A 71 -5.98 -22.76 -12.67
N PRO A 72 -6.85 -23.77 -12.87
CA PRO A 72 -6.95 -24.43 -14.17
C PRO A 72 -7.37 -23.49 -15.30
N GLU A 73 -8.24 -22.51 -15.03
CA GLU A 73 -8.67 -21.52 -16.03
C GLU A 73 -7.58 -20.47 -16.27
N CYS A 74 -6.95 -20.00 -15.19
CA CYS A 74 -5.79 -19.10 -15.26
C CYS A 74 -4.68 -19.67 -16.16
N LEU A 75 -4.19 -20.89 -15.88
CA LEU A 75 -3.08 -21.48 -16.64
C LEU A 75 -3.44 -21.79 -18.10
N ARG A 76 -4.69 -22.20 -18.37
CA ARG A 76 -5.18 -22.38 -19.75
C ARG A 76 -5.16 -21.08 -20.53
N SER A 77 -5.57 -19.96 -19.93
CA SER A 77 -5.55 -18.66 -20.59
C SER A 77 -4.13 -18.18 -20.88
N LEU A 78 -3.19 -18.43 -19.96
CA LEU A 78 -1.79 -18.08 -20.16
C LEU A 78 -1.15 -18.90 -21.28
N GLY A 79 -1.62 -20.12 -21.54
CA GLY A 79 -1.20 -20.92 -22.69
C GLY A 79 -1.78 -20.46 -24.03
N GLN A 80 -2.71 -19.50 -24.03
CA GLN A 80 -3.39 -18.96 -25.21
C GLN A 80 -2.94 -17.53 -25.57
N ILE A 81 -1.95 -16.99 -24.85
CA ILE A 81 -1.43 -15.65 -25.12
C ILE A 81 -0.78 -15.60 -26.51
N ASP A 82 -1.20 -14.64 -27.33
CA ASP A 82 -0.56 -14.28 -28.60
C ASP A 82 0.60 -13.31 -28.36
N TYR A 83 1.72 -13.84 -27.91
CA TYR A 83 2.96 -13.11 -27.73
C TYR A 83 4.17 -14.00 -28.06
N PRO A 84 5.17 -13.52 -28.81
CA PRO A 84 6.19 -14.40 -29.40
C PRO A 84 7.24 -14.93 -28.42
N ASP A 85 7.60 -14.19 -27.37
CA ASP A 85 8.67 -14.57 -26.44
C ASP A 85 8.26 -14.30 -24.98
N TYR A 86 7.65 -15.30 -24.35
CA TYR A 86 7.30 -15.23 -22.94
C TYR A 86 7.50 -16.57 -22.23
N GLU A 87 7.64 -16.52 -20.90
CA GLU A 87 7.62 -17.68 -20.02
C GLU A 87 6.58 -17.48 -18.91
N VAL A 88 6.03 -18.58 -18.39
CA VAL A 88 5.12 -18.56 -17.24
C VAL A 88 5.80 -19.20 -16.04
N ILE A 89 5.83 -18.48 -14.92
CA ILE A 89 6.41 -18.90 -13.65
C ILE A 89 5.29 -18.96 -12.62
N LEU A 90 4.93 -20.17 -12.22
CA LEU A 90 3.95 -20.41 -11.15
C LEU A 90 4.68 -20.62 -9.83
N VAL A 91 4.45 -19.73 -8.87
CA VAL A 91 4.98 -19.83 -7.50
C VAL A 91 3.85 -20.25 -6.57
N ASP A 92 3.91 -21.49 -6.09
CA ASP A 92 3.02 -22.05 -5.08
C ASP A 92 3.58 -21.83 -3.67
N ASP A 93 2.92 -20.94 -2.92
CA ASP A 93 3.28 -20.53 -1.55
C ASP A 93 2.78 -21.51 -0.48
N GLY A 94 3.01 -22.80 -0.72
CA GLY A 94 2.75 -23.87 0.24
C GLY A 94 1.30 -24.33 0.28
N SER A 95 0.64 -24.43 -0.87
CA SER A 95 -0.75 -24.92 -0.98
C SER A 95 -0.91 -26.32 -0.37
N LYS A 96 -2.09 -26.51 0.24
CA LYS A 96 -2.51 -27.75 0.90
C LYS A 96 -3.67 -28.45 0.18
N ASP A 97 -4.29 -27.79 -0.78
CA ASP A 97 -5.34 -28.33 -1.64
C ASP A 97 -4.73 -28.97 -2.92
N ASN A 98 -5.56 -29.17 -3.94
CA ASN A 98 -5.16 -29.80 -5.20
C ASN A 98 -4.31 -28.91 -6.13
N THR A 99 -3.89 -27.72 -5.68
CA THR A 99 -3.07 -26.79 -6.49
C THR A 99 -1.81 -27.44 -7.07
N PRO A 100 -1.01 -28.24 -6.33
CA PRO A 100 0.20 -28.87 -6.89
C PRO A 100 -0.10 -29.89 -7.99
N ALA A 101 -1.20 -30.64 -7.87
CA ALA A 101 -1.59 -31.62 -8.89
C ALA A 101 -2.02 -30.93 -10.18
N ILE A 102 -2.81 -29.85 -10.06
CA ILE A 102 -3.21 -29.02 -11.21
C ILE A 102 -1.98 -28.42 -11.89
N ALA A 103 -1.00 -27.92 -11.14
CA ALA A 103 0.23 -27.37 -11.72
C ALA A 103 1.00 -28.41 -12.56
N ALA A 104 0.99 -29.68 -12.16
CA ALA A 104 1.65 -30.77 -12.87
C ALA A 104 1.01 -31.09 -14.24
N GLU A 105 -0.25 -30.69 -14.47
CA GLU A 105 -0.93 -30.85 -15.76
C GLU A 105 -0.42 -29.86 -16.83
N PHE A 106 0.39 -28.86 -16.45
CA PHE A 106 0.93 -27.83 -17.33
C PHE A 106 2.47 -27.87 -17.37
N PRO A 107 3.10 -28.91 -17.95
CA PRO A 107 4.56 -29.11 -17.90
C PRO A 107 5.38 -28.00 -18.59
N GLN A 108 4.73 -27.15 -19.40
CA GLN A 108 5.35 -26.01 -20.06
C GLN A 108 5.65 -24.83 -19.13
N ILE A 109 5.07 -24.80 -17.92
CA ILE A 109 5.30 -23.70 -16.96
C ILE A 109 6.49 -24.01 -16.04
N VAL A 110 7.17 -22.95 -15.60
CA VAL A 110 8.17 -23.06 -14.55
C VAL A 110 7.45 -23.09 -13.21
N TYR A 111 7.31 -24.27 -12.62
CA TYR A 111 6.68 -24.45 -11.30
C TYR A 111 7.72 -24.37 -10.17
N ILE A 112 7.47 -23.48 -9.21
CA ILE A 112 8.25 -23.33 -7.97
C ILE A 112 7.32 -23.51 -6.79
N ARG A 113 7.69 -24.39 -5.86
CA ARG A 113 6.97 -24.55 -4.60
C ARG A 113 7.86 -24.12 -3.43
N GLN A 114 7.28 -23.40 -2.48
CA GLN A 114 7.93 -23.00 -1.24
C GLN A 114 7.02 -23.21 -0.02
N GLU A 115 7.57 -23.09 1.18
CA GLU A 115 6.75 -22.94 2.39
C GLU A 115 6.01 -21.60 2.39
N ASN A 116 4.88 -21.51 3.10
CA ASN A 116 4.05 -20.30 3.11
C ASN A 116 4.76 -19.10 3.74
N ARG A 117 5.29 -18.21 2.90
CA ARG A 117 6.02 -17.00 3.29
C ARG A 117 5.27 -15.72 2.94
N GLY A 118 4.13 -15.82 2.28
CA GLY A 118 3.25 -14.69 1.93
C GLY A 118 3.48 -14.16 0.51
N LEU A 119 2.51 -13.37 0.06
CA LEU A 119 2.38 -12.90 -1.33
C LEU A 119 3.63 -12.18 -1.86
N SER A 120 4.14 -11.17 -1.13
CA SER A 120 5.35 -10.45 -1.56
C SER A 120 6.56 -11.36 -1.76
N VAL A 121 6.75 -12.36 -0.90
CA VAL A 121 7.88 -13.29 -1.01
C VAL A 121 7.70 -14.18 -2.25
N ALA A 122 6.49 -14.69 -2.50
CA ALA A 122 6.19 -15.45 -3.70
C ALA A 122 6.42 -14.62 -4.98
N ARG A 123 6.00 -13.35 -5.00
CA ARG A 123 6.26 -12.42 -6.11
C ARG A 123 7.75 -12.19 -6.35
N ASN A 124 8.53 -12.04 -5.29
CA ASN A 124 9.98 -11.89 -5.37
C ASN A 124 10.69 -13.16 -5.85
N VAL A 125 10.24 -14.34 -5.42
CA VAL A 125 10.79 -15.62 -5.90
C VAL A 125 10.53 -15.79 -7.40
N GLY A 126 9.33 -15.44 -7.87
CA GLY A 126 9.03 -15.39 -9.30
C GLY A 126 9.90 -14.38 -10.05
N ALA A 127 10.05 -13.16 -9.51
CA ALA A 127 10.91 -12.12 -10.08
C ALA A 127 12.38 -12.51 -10.17
N ALA A 128 12.89 -13.23 -9.17
CA ALA A 128 14.27 -13.71 -9.15
C ALA A 128 14.51 -14.80 -10.20
N ARG A 129 13.49 -15.62 -10.50
CA ARG A 129 13.55 -16.65 -11.55
C ARG A 129 13.31 -16.09 -12.96
N ALA A 130 12.69 -14.93 -13.08
CA ALA A 130 12.34 -14.28 -14.34
C ALA A 130 13.58 -13.96 -15.19
N THR A 131 13.52 -14.39 -16.46
CA THR A 131 14.55 -14.13 -17.48
C THR A 131 14.14 -13.05 -18.48
N GLY A 132 12.88 -12.61 -18.45
CA GLY A 132 12.36 -11.56 -19.31
C GLY A 132 12.86 -10.16 -18.94
N GLU A 133 12.86 -9.27 -19.93
CA GLU A 133 13.14 -7.85 -19.75
C GLU A 133 11.97 -7.14 -19.01
N ILE A 134 10.78 -7.71 -19.10
CA ILE A 134 9.56 -7.28 -18.41
C ILE A 134 9.07 -8.43 -17.51
N VAL A 135 8.68 -8.10 -16.29
CA VAL A 135 8.04 -9.04 -15.35
C VAL A 135 6.58 -8.64 -15.19
N ALA A 136 5.67 -9.46 -15.71
CA ALA A 136 4.23 -9.29 -15.59
C ALA A 136 3.69 -10.16 -14.45
N TYR A 137 2.71 -9.66 -13.72
CA TYR A 137 2.06 -10.33 -12.60
C TYR A 137 0.57 -10.48 -12.88
N THR A 138 0.07 -11.67 -12.59
CA THR A 138 -1.37 -11.93 -12.51
C THR A 138 -1.68 -12.90 -11.37
N ASP A 139 -2.90 -12.85 -10.85
CA ASP A 139 -3.31 -13.69 -9.72
C ASP A 139 -3.90 -15.01 -10.23
N ALA A 140 -3.84 -16.06 -9.41
CA ALA A 140 -4.38 -17.38 -9.78
C ALA A 140 -5.92 -17.42 -9.93
N ASP A 141 -6.61 -16.32 -9.62
CA ASP A 141 -8.05 -16.08 -9.88
C ASP A 141 -8.30 -15.12 -11.05
N CYS A 142 -7.30 -14.89 -11.90
CA CYS A 142 -7.40 -14.14 -13.13
C CYS A 142 -7.31 -15.00 -14.38
N VAL A 143 -8.01 -14.57 -15.43
CA VAL A 143 -7.96 -15.14 -16.78
C VAL A 143 -7.45 -14.03 -17.72
N ALA A 144 -6.29 -14.23 -18.31
CA ALA A 144 -5.68 -13.26 -19.22
C ALA A 144 -6.35 -13.33 -20.59
N ASP A 145 -6.58 -12.18 -21.22
CA ASP A 145 -6.96 -12.14 -22.63
C ASP A 145 -5.80 -12.59 -23.54
N ALA A 146 -6.09 -13.11 -24.73
CA ALA A 146 -5.06 -13.58 -25.66
C ALA A 146 -4.08 -12.44 -26.05
N ASP A 147 -4.58 -11.21 -26.19
CA ASP A 147 -3.78 -10.04 -26.57
C ASP A 147 -3.14 -9.34 -25.34
N TRP A 148 -3.33 -9.87 -24.12
CA TRP A 148 -2.97 -9.20 -22.85
C TRP A 148 -1.54 -8.67 -22.82
N LEU A 149 -0.55 -9.53 -23.06
CA LEU A 149 0.87 -9.12 -23.03
C LEU A 149 1.21 -8.16 -24.17
N ARG A 150 0.68 -8.39 -25.36
CA ARG A 150 0.91 -7.52 -26.52
C ARG A 150 0.44 -6.09 -26.23
N CYS A 151 -0.75 -5.95 -25.66
CA CYS A 151 -1.32 -4.67 -25.25
C CYS A 151 -0.49 -3.98 -24.14
N LEU A 152 -0.10 -4.71 -23.10
CA LEU A 152 0.73 -4.15 -22.02
C LEU A 152 2.08 -3.67 -22.54
N VAL A 153 2.80 -4.51 -23.29
CA VAL A 153 4.15 -4.19 -23.81
C VAL A 153 4.08 -3.03 -24.80
N GLN A 154 3.14 -3.06 -25.75
CA GLN A 154 3.01 -1.97 -26.72
C GLN A 154 2.70 -0.63 -26.03
N ALA A 155 1.84 -0.64 -25.00
CA ALA A 155 1.55 0.58 -24.25
C ALA A 155 2.76 1.02 -23.41
N MET A 156 3.51 0.09 -22.80
CA MET A 156 4.72 0.38 -22.03
C MET A 156 5.81 1.04 -22.90
N GLU A 157 6.03 0.51 -24.11
CA GLU A 157 6.97 1.08 -25.08
C GLU A 157 6.48 2.42 -25.65
N ASN A 158 5.20 2.55 -25.99
CA ASN A 158 4.67 3.81 -26.51
C ASN A 158 4.70 4.95 -25.49
N GLN A 159 4.40 4.64 -24.23
CA GLN A 159 4.29 5.64 -23.16
C GLN A 159 5.64 5.90 -22.47
N GLN A 160 6.65 5.06 -22.73
CA GLN A 160 7.99 5.13 -22.14
C GLN A 160 7.92 5.13 -20.60
N VAL A 161 7.27 4.11 -20.04
CA VAL A 161 7.00 3.98 -18.60
C VAL A 161 7.78 2.82 -17.97
N ASP A 162 7.96 2.86 -16.64
CA ASP A 162 8.66 1.85 -15.85
C ASP A 162 7.76 0.69 -15.45
N ALA A 163 6.47 0.97 -15.25
CA ALA A 163 5.44 -0.01 -14.93
C ALA A 163 4.16 0.27 -15.72
N ILE A 164 3.35 -0.74 -15.95
CA ILE A 164 2.07 -0.62 -16.63
C ILE A 164 1.07 -1.63 -16.09
N GLY A 165 -0.20 -1.27 -16.04
CA GLY A 165 -1.29 -2.20 -15.73
C GLY A 165 -2.49 -1.95 -16.62
N GLY A 166 -3.54 -2.71 -16.38
CA GLY A 166 -4.79 -2.57 -17.13
C GLY A 166 -6.03 -2.86 -16.28
N PRO A 167 -7.20 -2.94 -16.92
CA PRO A 167 -8.44 -3.23 -16.22
C PRO A 167 -8.43 -4.66 -15.62
N ASN A 168 -9.11 -4.83 -14.48
CA ASN A 168 -9.50 -6.13 -13.95
C ASN A 168 -11.03 -6.22 -13.96
N ILE A 169 -11.58 -6.97 -14.92
CA ILE A 169 -13.01 -6.99 -15.23
C ILE A 169 -13.64 -8.22 -14.60
N THR A 170 -14.80 -8.09 -13.96
CA THR A 170 -15.48 -9.28 -13.42
C THR A 170 -16.13 -10.09 -14.56
N PRO A 171 -15.87 -11.42 -14.65
CA PRO A 171 -16.54 -12.29 -15.61
C PRO A 171 -18.07 -12.19 -15.48
N HIS A 172 -18.79 -12.16 -16.60
CA HIS A 172 -20.27 -12.06 -16.57
C HIS A 172 -20.96 -13.35 -16.08
N ASN A 173 -20.28 -14.49 -16.19
CA ASN A 173 -20.75 -15.81 -15.77
C ASN A 173 -20.48 -16.11 -14.30
N ASP A 174 -19.80 -15.23 -13.57
CA ASP A 174 -19.66 -15.35 -12.12
C ASP A 174 -21.04 -15.35 -11.45
N GLY A 175 -21.19 -16.14 -10.38
CA GLY A 175 -22.44 -16.25 -9.63
C GLY A 175 -22.95 -14.90 -9.11
N TRP A 176 -24.27 -14.80 -8.88
CA TRP A 176 -24.94 -13.55 -8.48
C TRP A 176 -24.29 -12.84 -7.28
N SER A 177 -23.71 -13.60 -6.34
CA SER A 177 -23.02 -13.06 -5.17
C SER A 177 -21.70 -12.39 -5.53
N ALA A 178 -20.90 -12.98 -6.42
CA ALA A 178 -19.68 -12.40 -6.95
C ALA A 178 -19.98 -11.12 -7.77
N GLN A 179 -21.10 -11.08 -8.49
CA GLN A 179 -21.59 -9.87 -9.17
C GLN A 179 -21.95 -8.75 -8.18
N CYS A 180 -22.61 -9.08 -7.06
CA CYS A 180 -22.85 -8.11 -5.99
C CYS A 180 -21.54 -7.60 -5.39
N VAL A 181 -20.56 -8.48 -5.17
CA VAL A 181 -19.23 -8.10 -4.68
C VAL A 181 -18.53 -7.18 -5.68
N ALA A 182 -18.61 -7.45 -6.98
CA ALA A 182 -17.95 -6.66 -8.03
C ALA A 182 -18.39 -5.18 -8.04
N VAL A 183 -19.66 -4.90 -7.72
CA VAL A 183 -20.23 -3.55 -7.65
C VAL A 183 -20.22 -2.95 -6.24
N SER A 184 -19.63 -3.64 -5.26
CA SER A 184 -19.47 -3.18 -3.88
C SER A 184 -18.13 -2.45 -3.68
N PRO A 185 -17.97 -1.66 -2.60
CA PRO A 185 -16.75 -0.88 -2.38
C PRO A 185 -15.54 -1.74 -2.01
N GLY A 186 -14.33 -1.21 -2.20
CA GLY A 186 -13.10 -1.85 -1.75
C GLY A 186 -12.60 -3.00 -2.63
N ASN A 187 -13.10 -3.13 -3.86
CA ASN A 187 -12.47 -3.97 -4.88
C ASN A 187 -11.11 -3.39 -5.32
N PRO A 188 -10.15 -4.24 -5.73
CA PRO A 188 -8.88 -3.77 -6.28
C PRO A 188 -9.13 -3.02 -7.59
N SER A 189 -8.74 -1.75 -7.65
CA SER A 189 -8.92 -0.90 -8.83
C SER A 189 -7.66 -0.07 -9.09
N HIS A 190 -7.45 0.25 -10.36
CA HIS A 190 -6.45 1.24 -10.75
C HIS A 190 -6.86 2.64 -10.27
N VAL A 191 -5.86 3.48 -10.04
CA VAL A 191 -6.01 4.90 -9.70
C VAL A 191 -5.35 5.69 -10.81
N MET A 192 -6.14 6.38 -11.64
CA MET A 192 -5.64 7.07 -12.84
C MET A 192 -5.28 8.52 -12.54
N LEU A 193 -4.18 8.99 -13.10
CA LEU A 193 -3.81 10.41 -13.11
C LEU A 193 -4.36 11.11 -14.35
N ASP A 194 -4.33 10.41 -15.48
CA ASP A 194 -4.88 10.84 -16.77
C ASP A 194 -5.28 9.60 -17.60
N ASP A 195 -5.55 9.76 -18.90
CA ASP A 195 -6.02 8.66 -19.76
C ASP A 195 -4.98 7.55 -19.98
N CYS A 196 -3.70 7.85 -19.80
CA CYS A 196 -2.58 6.93 -20.07
C CYS A 196 -1.72 6.66 -18.84
N ARG A 197 -1.83 7.44 -17.76
CA ARG A 197 -0.99 7.31 -16.56
C ARG A 197 -1.79 6.98 -15.32
N ALA A 198 -1.20 6.18 -14.45
CA ALA A 198 -1.78 5.75 -13.18
C ALA A 198 -0.89 6.15 -12.00
N GLU A 199 -1.50 6.33 -10.83
CA GLU A 199 -0.82 6.37 -9.54
C GLU A 199 -0.74 4.97 -8.93
N HIS A 200 -1.67 4.08 -9.27
CA HIS A 200 -1.71 2.70 -8.78
C HIS A 200 -2.30 1.75 -9.82
N ILE A 201 -1.67 0.58 -9.94
CA ILE A 201 -2.12 -0.56 -10.76
C ILE A 201 -2.24 -1.80 -9.84
N PRO A 202 -3.35 -2.55 -9.88
CA PRO A 202 -3.55 -3.66 -8.96
C PRO A 202 -2.62 -4.85 -9.20
N GLY A 203 -2.28 -5.57 -8.12
CA GLY A 203 -1.40 -6.75 -8.17
C GLY A 203 -1.80 -7.86 -9.14
N CYS A 204 -3.09 -7.97 -9.44
CA CYS A 204 -3.66 -8.95 -10.36
C CYS A 204 -3.44 -8.65 -11.86
N ASN A 205 -3.03 -7.41 -12.20
CA ASN A 205 -2.78 -6.98 -13.57
C ASN A 205 -1.77 -5.83 -13.61
N MET A 206 -0.49 -6.17 -13.43
CA MET A 206 0.61 -5.22 -13.44
C MET A 206 1.85 -5.82 -14.11
N ALA A 207 2.65 -5.01 -14.77
CA ALA A 207 3.92 -5.37 -15.34
C ALA A 207 4.96 -4.28 -15.07
N PHE A 208 6.20 -4.70 -14.82
CA PHE A 208 7.33 -3.80 -14.55
C PHE A 208 8.46 -4.11 -15.51
N ARG A 209 9.19 -3.07 -15.94
CA ARG A 209 10.53 -3.29 -16.49
C ARG A 209 11.38 -3.93 -15.40
N ARG A 210 12.12 -5.00 -15.73
CA ARG A 210 12.90 -5.77 -14.76
C ARG A 210 13.92 -4.90 -14.04
N ASN A 211 14.56 -3.96 -14.73
CA ASN A 211 15.51 -3.02 -14.10
C ASN A 211 14.84 -2.13 -13.04
N ALA A 212 13.65 -1.60 -13.28
CA ALA A 212 12.90 -0.80 -12.33
C ALA A 212 12.47 -1.63 -11.11
N LEU A 213 12.01 -2.86 -11.34
CA LEU A 213 11.66 -3.81 -10.27
C LEU A 213 12.87 -4.14 -9.37
N MET A 214 14.03 -4.39 -9.99
CA MET A 214 15.26 -4.71 -9.24
C MET A 214 15.82 -3.49 -8.51
N ARG A 215 15.73 -2.29 -9.10
CA ARG A 215 16.13 -1.03 -8.45
C ARG A 215 15.34 -0.79 -7.15
N LEU A 216 14.05 -1.10 -7.15
CA LEU A 216 13.18 -1.00 -5.97
C LEU A 216 13.43 -2.08 -4.91
N GLY A 217 14.28 -3.08 -5.18
CA GLY A 217 14.51 -4.22 -4.30
C GLY A 217 13.32 -5.20 -4.21
N GLY A 218 12.38 -5.13 -5.17
CA GLY A 218 11.18 -5.97 -5.20
C GLY A 218 10.11 -5.62 -4.16
N PHE A 219 9.17 -6.55 -3.97
CA PHE A 219 8.04 -6.42 -3.06
C PHE A 219 8.48 -6.57 -1.60
N ASP A 220 7.96 -5.73 -0.70
CA ASP A 220 8.35 -5.79 0.70
C ASP A 220 7.70 -7.01 1.40
N PRO A 221 8.50 -7.96 1.96
CA PRO A 221 8.00 -9.17 2.60
C PRO A 221 7.03 -8.95 3.78
N GLN A 222 6.96 -7.74 4.35
CA GLN A 222 6.00 -7.44 5.42
C GLN A 222 4.54 -7.59 4.95
N TYR A 223 4.28 -7.38 3.66
CA TYR A 223 2.95 -7.50 3.07
C TYR A 223 2.66 -8.95 2.67
N ARG A 224 2.21 -9.75 3.63
CA ARG A 224 1.95 -11.18 3.39
C ARG A 224 0.68 -11.49 2.59
N GLN A 225 -0.29 -10.58 2.55
CA GLN A 225 -1.64 -10.84 1.99
C GLN A 225 -2.11 -9.77 1.01
N ALA A 226 -1.80 -8.49 1.25
CA ALA A 226 -2.28 -7.37 0.45
C ALA A 226 -1.47 -6.09 0.74
N GLY A 227 -1.64 -5.07 -0.11
CA GLY A 227 -1.03 -3.76 -0.01
C GLY A 227 0.40 -3.68 -0.53
N ASP A 228 0.94 -4.79 -1.02
CA ASP A 228 2.26 -4.85 -1.62
C ASP A 228 2.30 -4.19 -3.01
N ASP A 229 1.21 -4.26 -3.76
CA ASP A 229 0.99 -3.50 -5.00
C ASP A 229 0.97 -1.98 -4.74
N VAL A 230 0.22 -1.52 -3.75
CA VAL A 230 0.18 -0.10 -3.34
C VAL A 230 1.56 0.39 -2.91
N ASP A 231 2.26 -0.37 -2.06
CA ASP A 231 3.62 -0.04 -1.62
C ASP A 231 4.60 0.03 -2.81
N MET A 232 4.52 -0.91 -3.75
CA MET A 232 5.36 -0.91 -4.95
C MET A 232 5.11 0.31 -5.84
N CYS A 233 3.85 0.64 -6.09
CA CYS A 233 3.50 1.81 -6.91
C CYS A 233 3.98 3.12 -6.26
N TRP A 234 3.78 3.30 -4.95
CA TRP A 234 4.24 4.50 -4.26
C TRP A 234 5.76 4.60 -4.19
N ARG A 235 6.48 3.51 -3.92
CA ARG A 235 7.95 3.52 -3.95
C ARG A 235 8.49 3.86 -5.35
N LEU A 236 7.87 3.31 -6.40
CA LEU A 236 8.25 3.63 -7.78
C LEU A 236 8.07 5.12 -8.07
N ILE A 237 6.93 5.71 -7.67
CA ILE A 237 6.65 7.13 -7.86
C ILE A 237 7.60 8.01 -7.03
N ASP A 238 7.87 7.62 -5.78
CA ASP A 238 8.77 8.37 -4.89
C ASP A 238 10.23 8.37 -5.41
N GLU A 239 10.63 7.35 -6.19
CA GLU A 239 11.91 7.32 -6.93
C GLU A 239 11.85 8.05 -8.30
N GLY A 240 10.73 8.69 -8.64
CA GLY A 240 10.55 9.41 -9.89
C GLY A 240 10.17 8.52 -11.09
N GLY A 241 9.82 7.26 -10.86
CA GLY A 241 9.34 6.35 -11.89
C GLY A 241 7.92 6.67 -12.36
N VAL A 242 7.58 6.21 -13.57
CA VAL A 242 6.29 6.48 -14.21
C VAL A 242 5.49 5.19 -14.37
N ILE A 243 4.20 5.24 -14.01
CA ILE A 243 3.27 4.13 -14.16
C ILE A 243 2.27 4.48 -15.27
N GLY A 244 2.26 3.66 -16.31
CA GLY A 244 1.31 3.74 -17.41
C GLY A 244 0.06 2.92 -17.16
N TYR A 245 -0.92 3.10 -18.06
CA TYR A 245 -2.14 2.33 -18.11
C TYR A 245 -2.43 1.89 -19.55
N ALA A 246 -2.75 0.61 -19.70
CA ALA A 246 -3.08 -0.03 -20.96
C ALA A 246 -4.54 -0.51 -20.93
N PRO A 247 -5.49 0.25 -21.51
CA PRO A 247 -6.91 -0.12 -21.46
C PRO A 247 -7.21 -1.45 -22.16
N GLY A 248 -6.42 -1.82 -23.19
CA GLY A 248 -6.54 -3.11 -23.89
C GLY A 248 -5.85 -4.29 -23.20
N GLY A 249 -5.00 -4.04 -22.20
CA GLY A 249 -4.28 -5.08 -21.45
C GLY A 249 -5.08 -5.55 -20.25
N PHE A 250 -6.29 -6.08 -20.46
CA PHE A 250 -7.19 -6.44 -19.37
C PHE A 250 -7.09 -7.92 -18.97
N VAL A 251 -7.52 -8.20 -17.75
CA VAL A 251 -7.73 -9.56 -17.24
C VAL A 251 -9.17 -9.69 -16.74
N TRP A 252 -9.74 -10.88 -16.84
CA TRP A 252 -10.96 -11.22 -16.13
C TRP A 252 -10.60 -11.65 -14.71
N HIS A 253 -11.17 -11.02 -13.69
CA HIS A 253 -10.87 -11.30 -12.28
C HIS A 253 -12.10 -11.85 -11.57
N HIS A 254 -12.05 -13.14 -11.22
CA HIS A 254 -13.12 -13.79 -10.45
C HIS A 254 -13.23 -13.16 -9.07
N ARG A 255 -14.44 -12.68 -8.74
CA ARG A 255 -14.67 -12.08 -7.42
C ARG A 255 -14.96 -13.16 -6.39
N ARG A 256 -14.98 -12.76 -5.12
CA ARG A 256 -15.30 -13.68 -4.02
C ARG A 256 -16.77 -14.11 -4.12
N GLU A 257 -17.01 -15.42 -4.18
CA GLU A 257 -18.37 -15.98 -4.32
C GLU A 257 -19.22 -15.89 -3.05
N THR A 258 -18.62 -15.57 -1.91
CA THR A 258 -19.36 -15.44 -0.65
C THR A 258 -19.06 -14.12 0.03
N VAL A 259 -20.09 -13.59 0.71
CA VAL A 259 -19.95 -12.38 1.55
C VAL A 259 -18.89 -12.59 2.61
N GLY A 260 -18.83 -13.77 3.24
CA GLY A 260 -17.80 -14.08 4.23
C GLY A 260 -16.38 -13.99 3.67
N ALA A 261 -16.13 -14.53 2.48
CA ALA A 261 -14.83 -14.43 1.82
C ALA A 261 -14.48 -12.99 1.43
N TYR A 262 -15.47 -12.21 0.96
CA TYR A 262 -15.32 -10.79 0.71
C TYR A 262 -14.98 -10.01 1.98
N LEU A 263 -15.72 -10.17 3.08
CA LEU A 263 -15.43 -9.46 4.33
C LEU A 263 -14.07 -9.86 4.91
N LYS A 264 -13.66 -11.14 4.77
CA LYS A 264 -12.32 -11.59 5.14
C LYS A 264 -11.23 -10.91 4.31
N GLN A 265 -11.46 -10.69 3.01
CA GLN A 265 -10.56 -9.90 2.16
C GLN A 265 -10.47 -8.45 2.64
N GLN A 266 -11.59 -7.82 2.99
CA GLN A 266 -11.61 -6.44 3.51
C GLN A 266 -10.91 -6.31 4.87
N ILE A 267 -10.98 -7.34 5.73
CA ILE A 267 -10.15 -7.44 6.94
C ILE A 267 -8.65 -7.48 6.59
N GLY A 268 -8.27 -8.25 5.56
CA GLY A 268 -6.91 -8.28 5.04
C GLY A 268 -6.44 -6.89 4.57
N TYR A 269 -7.26 -6.21 3.79
CA TYR A 269 -6.99 -4.85 3.33
C TYR A 269 -6.88 -3.83 4.47
N GLY A 270 -7.72 -3.90 5.51
CA GLY A 270 -7.59 -3.03 6.68
C GLY A 270 -6.27 -3.21 7.41
N LYS A 271 -5.75 -4.45 7.52
CA LYS A 271 -4.40 -4.69 8.08
C LYS A 271 -3.30 -4.11 7.17
N ALA A 272 -3.43 -4.28 5.86
CA ALA A 272 -2.49 -3.75 4.89
C ALA A 272 -2.45 -2.21 4.92
N GLU A 273 -3.60 -1.54 5.03
CA GLU A 273 -3.67 -0.09 5.19
C GLU A 273 -2.98 0.40 6.46
N ALA A 274 -3.06 -0.33 7.56
CA ALA A 274 -2.34 0.00 8.79
C ALA A 274 -0.81 -0.06 8.60
N LEU A 275 -0.32 -1.09 7.91
CA LEU A 275 1.10 -1.22 7.54
C LEU A 275 1.54 -0.09 6.58
N LEU A 276 0.74 0.17 5.54
CA LEU A 276 0.96 1.26 4.58
C LEU A 276 0.97 2.63 5.26
N HIS A 277 0.05 2.88 6.20
CA HIS A 277 -0.02 4.13 6.95
C HIS A 277 1.25 4.37 7.77
N PHE A 278 1.81 3.32 8.36
CA PHE A 278 3.08 3.43 9.10
C PHE A 278 4.27 3.74 8.18
N LYS A 279 4.30 3.11 6.99
CA LYS A 279 5.39 3.22 6.01
C LYS A 279 5.34 4.51 5.19
N HIS A 280 4.15 4.94 4.80
CA HIS A 280 3.87 6.06 3.89
C HIS A 280 2.89 7.06 4.52
N PRO A 281 3.18 7.65 5.70
CA PRO A 281 2.24 8.52 6.40
C PRO A 281 1.78 9.74 5.59
N GLN A 282 2.62 10.22 4.66
CA GLN A 282 2.32 11.32 3.73
C GLN A 282 1.21 10.99 2.72
N ARG A 283 0.93 9.69 2.50
CA ARG A 283 -0.14 9.21 1.61
C ARG A 283 -1.48 9.03 2.33
N PHE A 284 -1.58 9.45 3.59
CA PHE A 284 -2.78 9.32 4.40
C PHE A 284 -3.23 10.67 4.98
N SER A 285 -4.54 10.82 5.17
CA SER A 285 -5.13 11.97 5.85
C SER A 285 -4.85 11.93 7.36
N VAL A 286 -5.14 13.03 8.06
CA VAL A 286 -5.10 13.09 9.54
C VAL A 286 -6.05 12.05 10.18
N SER A 287 -7.17 11.75 9.53
CA SER A 287 -8.11 10.69 9.94
C SER A 287 -7.63 9.27 9.58
N GLY A 288 -6.47 9.13 8.92
CA GLY A 288 -5.87 7.85 8.60
C GLY A 288 -6.49 7.13 7.40
N HIS A 289 -7.19 7.85 6.52
CA HIS A 289 -7.66 7.31 5.24
C HIS A 289 -6.61 7.53 4.15
N CYS A 290 -6.49 6.57 3.25
CA CYS A 290 -5.60 6.66 2.10
C CYS A 290 -6.02 7.83 1.20
N SER A 291 -5.05 8.67 0.84
CA SER A 291 -5.21 9.79 -0.07
C SER A 291 -4.54 9.47 -1.40
N TRP A 292 -5.33 9.53 -2.46
CA TRP A 292 -4.87 9.37 -3.84
C TRP A 292 -4.88 10.72 -4.55
N HIS A 293 -3.84 11.02 -5.31
CA HIS A 293 -3.82 12.16 -6.23
C HIS A 293 -4.69 11.88 -7.46
N GLY A 294 -4.69 10.62 -7.92
CA GLY A 294 -5.49 10.17 -9.05
C GLY A 294 -6.93 9.83 -8.69
N ARG A 295 -7.60 9.16 -9.62
CA ARG A 295 -9.04 8.86 -9.60
C ARG A 295 -9.29 7.38 -9.79
N ILE A 296 -10.22 6.85 -9.00
CA ILE A 296 -10.71 5.48 -9.17
C ILE A 296 -11.95 5.52 -10.07
N TYR A 297 -11.86 4.92 -11.25
CA TYR A 297 -13.00 4.77 -12.15
C TYR A 297 -13.78 3.51 -11.76
N GLY A 298 -15.02 3.68 -11.30
CA GLY A 298 -15.88 2.55 -10.95
C GLY A 298 -17.22 2.96 -10.35
N SER A 299 -18.11 1.98 -10.16
CA SER A 299 -19.45 2.14 -9.58
C SER A 299 -19.50 2.03 -8.05
N GLY A 300 -18.36 1.76 -7.40
CA GLY A 300 -18.29 1.50 -5.95
C GLY A 300 -18.19 2.74 -5.07
N THR A 301 -18.43 3.93 -5.61
CA THR A 301 -18.35 5.19 -4.86
C THR A 301 -19.74 5.60 -4.38
N ALA A 302 -19.92 5.58 -3.06
CA ALA A 302 -21.14 6.02 -2.42
C ALA A 302 -21.13 7.55 -2.27
N GLY A 303 -21.96 8.27 -3.03
CA GLY A 303 -22.10 9.71 -2.87
C GLY A 303 -23.37 10.25 -3.52
N LEU A 304 -23.94 11.31 -2.96
CA LEU A 304 -24.94 12.11 -3.66
C LEU A 304 -24.20 13.16 -4.50
N PRO A 305 -24.37 13.20 -5.83
CA PRO A 305 -23.70 14.20 -6.65
C PRO A 305 -24.23 15.59 -6.30
N ILE A 306 -23.44 16.38 -5.53
CA ILE A 306 -23.77 17.77 -5.21
C ILE A 306 -23.56 18.66 -6.46
N ILE A 307 -22.65 18.25 -7.36
CA ILE A 307 -22.38 18.93 -8.63
C ILE A 307 -22.61 17.91 -9.75
N PRO A 308 -23.48 18.19 -10.73
CA PRO A 308 -23.69 17.29 -11.86
C PRO A 308 -22.40 17.16 -12.68
N GLU A 309 -22.11 15.95 -13.16
CA GLU A 309 -21.03 15.69 -14.10
C GLU A 309 -21.24 16.59 -15.34
N ARG A 310 -20.28 17.48 -15.63
CA ARG A 310 -20.35 18.37 -16.79
C ARG A 310 -19.57 17.73 -17.92
N ILE A 311 -20.30 17.31 -18.95
CA ILE A 311 -19.73 17.03 -20.25
C ILE A 311 -19.56 18.37 -20.95
N TYR A 312 -18.32 18.76 -21.26
CA TYR A 312 -18.09 19.95 -22.08
C TYR A 312 -18.34 19.59 -23.54
N TYR A 313 -19.39 20.18 -24.13
CA TYR A 313 -19.75 19.95 -25.52
C TYR A 313 -19.17 21.01 -26.47
N GLY A 314 -18.28 21.91 -26.01
CA GLY A 314 -17.82 23.03 -26.84
C GLY A 314 -18.89 24.12 -27.00
N PRO A 315 -18.56 25.24 -27.67
CA PRO A 315 -19.56 26.19 -28.14
C PRO A 315 -20.59 25.45 -29.01
N PHE A 316 -21.87 25.53 -28.63
CA PHE A 316 -23.00 24.94 -29.37
C PHE A 316 -23.01 23.42 -29.55
N GLY A 317 -22.21 22.66 -28.80
CA GLY A 317 -22.19 21.20 -28.97
C GLY A 317 -21.18 20.68 -30.00
N LEU A 318 -20.30 21.55 -30.51
CA LEU A 318 -19.39 21.25 -31.62
C LEU A 318 -18.01 20.73 -31.20
N ALA A 319 -17.78 20.45 -29.91
CA ALA A 319 -16.51 19.87 -29.49
C ALA A 319 -16.31 18.51 -30.18
N PRO A 320 -15.14 18.27 -30.80
CA PRO A 320 -14.86 17.01 -31.51
C PRO A 320 -14.80 15.80 -30.57
N PHE A 321 -14.61 16.04 -29.26
CA PHE A 321 -14.68 15.01 -28.22
C PHE A 321 -15.35 15.57 -26.96
N GLN A 322 -16.09 14.71 -26.28
CA GLN A 322 -16.76 15.01 -25.01
C GLN A 322 -15.79 14.78 -23.87
N VAL A 323 -15.35 15.85 -23.19
CA VAL A 323 -14.55 15.70 -21.97
C VAL A 323 -15.51 15.48 -20.80
N VAL A 324 -15.46 14.29 -20.21
CA VAL A 324 -16.18 13.99 -18.96
C VAL A 324 -15.33 14.49 -17.79
N TYR A 325 -15.65 15.66 -17.25
CA TYR A 325 -15.11 16.09 -15.97
C TYR A 325 -15.82 15.33 -14.84
N ARG A 326 -15.43 14.07 -14.63
CA ARG A 326 -15.89 13.32 -13.45
C ARG A 326 -15.22 13.93 -12.22
N HIS A 327 -16.02 14.52 -11.32
CA HIS A 327 -15.52 14.93 -10.01
C HIS A 327 -15.23 13.66 -9.19
N ASN A 328 -14.21 13.73 -8.32
CA ASN A 328 -13.86 12.61 -7.46
C ASN A 328 -15.08 12.27 -6.59
N HIS A 329 -15.67 11.08 -6.77
CA HIS A 329 -16.86 10.65 -6.02
C HIS A 329 -16.56 10.28 -4.56
N TYR A 330 -15.31 10.45 -4.10
CA TYR A 330 -14.98 10.61 -2.68
C TYR A 330 -15.43 11.99 -2.19
N GLY A 331 -16.72 12.31 -2.40
CA GLY A 331 -17.32 13.51 -1.85
C GLY A 331 -17.43 13.41 -0.34
N LEU A 332 -17.81 14.52 0.30
CA LEU A 332 -18.16 14.55 1.72
C LEU A 332 -19.10 13.40 2.12
N TRP A 333 -19.95 12.93 1.22
CA TRP A 333 -20.87 11.80 1.45
C TRP A 333 -20.22 10.46 1.74
N ALA A 334 -18.97 10.22 1.34
CA ALA A 334 -18.29 8.98 1.73
C ALA A 334 -18.15 8.89 3.26
N CYS A 335 -18.03 10.03 3.95
CA CYS A 335 -17.86 10.07 5.40
C CYS A 335 -19.06 9.51 6.18
N VAL A 336 -20.27 9.53 5.60
CA VAL A 336 -21.47 9.02 6.26
C VAL A 336 -21.48 7.50 6.40
N THR A 337 -20.54 6.82 5.76
CA THR A 337 -20.31 5.36 5.88
C THR A 337 -19.08 5.02 6.73
N TRP A 338 -18.30 6.01 7.17
CA TRP A 338 -17.10 5.79 7.98
C TRP A 338 -17.46 5.42 9.42
N LEU A 339 -16.54 4.73 10.09
CA LEU A 339 -16.70 4.30 11.47
C LEU A 339 -16.86 5.50 12.42
N GLU A 340 -16.14 6.59 12.19
CA GLU A 340 -16.21 7.82 13.00
C GLU A 340 -17.62 8.41 12.99
N TRP A 341 -18.29 8.40 11.83
CA TRP A 341 -19.67 8.87 11.71
C TRP A 341 -20.61 8.06 12.61
N HIS A 342 -20.44 6.74 12.63
CA HIS A 342 -21.23 5.86 13.47
C HIS A 342 -20.91 5.99 14.97
N ILE A 343 -19.65 6.23 15.33
CA ILE A 343 -19.24 6.50 16.72
C ILE A 343 -19.85 7.81 17.21
N VAL A 344 -19.79 8.87 16.41
CA VAL A 344 -20.39 10.18 16.75
C VAL A 344 -21.91 10.06 16.86
N ALA A 345 -22.57 9.35 15.94
CA ALA A 345 -24.01 9.10 16.02
C ALA A 345 -24.38 8.33 17.31
N ALA A 346 -23.62 7.29 17.66
CA ALA A 346 -23.84 6.53 18.90
C ALA A 346 -23.61 7.39 20.15
N PHE A 347 -22.62 8.29 20.13
CA PHE A 347 -22.39 9.25 21.20
C PHE A 347 -23.58 10.21 21.38
N PHE A 348 -24.10 10.80 20.29
CA PHE A 348 -25.30 11.63 20.35
C PHE A 348 -26.55 10.86 20.78
N PHE A 349 -26.68 9.60 20.38
CA PHE A 349 -27.77 8.74 20.83
C PHE A 349 -27.75 8.56 22.36
N ALA A 350 -26.58 8.26 22.91
CA ALA A 350 -26.39 8.12 24.35
C ALA A 350 -26.63 9.44 25.10
N LEU A 351 -26.14 10.56 24.56
CA LEU A 351 -26.37 11.88 25.14
C LEU A 351 -27.84 12.32 25.02
N GLY A 352 -28.60 11.74 24.09
CA GLY A 352 -30.04 11.96 23.92
C GLY A 352 -30.88 11.57 25.13
N PHE A 353 -30.40 10.66 25.99
CA PHE A 353 -31.03 10.37 27.28
C PHE A 353 -30.97 11.57 28.25
N LEU A 354 -30.01 12.48 28.07
CA LEU A 354 -29.88 13.72 28.84
C LEU A 354 -30.49 14.92 28.11
N PHE A 355 -30.46 14.91 26.77
CA PHE A 355 -30.97 16.00 25.93
C PHE A 355 -31.68 15.46 24.69
N LEU A 356 -33.01 15.33 24.79
CA LEU A 356 -33.89 14.70 23.79
C LEU A 356 -33.66 15.13 22.32
N PRO A 357 -33.37 16.41 21.99
CA PRO A 357 -33.11 16.81 20.61
C PRO A 357 -31.95 16.07 19.91
N LEU A 358 -31.01 15.48 20.65
CA LEU A 358 -29.90 14.73 20.05
C LEU A 358 -30.33 13.41 19.40
N TRP A 359 -31.49 12.85 19.76
CA TRP A 359 -32.06 11.72 19.04
C TRP A 359 -32.50 12.11 17.63
N VAL A 360 -32.94 13.34 17.41
CA VAL A 360 -33.27 13.84 16.06
C VAL A 360 -31.99 13.92 15.21
N ILE A 361 -30.89 14.41 15.79
CA ILE A 361 -29.58 14.44 15.12
C ILE A 361 -29.10 13.03 14.78
N THR A 362 -29.17 12.10 15.73
CA THR A 362 -28.81 10.69 15.52
C THR A 362 -29.63 10.07 14.39
N ALA A 363 -30.96 10.26 14.41
CA ALA A 363 -31.85 9.76 13.38
C ALA A 363 -31.51 10.34 12.00
N ALA A 364 -31.19 11.64 11.92
CA ALA A 364 -30.75 12.28 10.68
C ALA A 364 -29.42 11.68 10.18
N MET A 365 -28.46 11.43 11.07
CA MET A 365 -27.16 10.87 10.72
C MET A 365 -27.28 9.46 10.12
N TRP A 366 -28.05 8.56 10.75
CA TRP A 366 -28.26 7.22 10.21
C TRP A 366 -29.18 7.21 8.98
N SER A 367 -30.13 8.15 8.89
CA SER A 367 -30.94 8.32 7.67
C SER A 367 -30.08 8.72 6.47
N ALA A 368 -29.07 9.57 6.68
CA ALA A 368 -28.11 9.92 5.63
C ALA A 368 -27.30 8.69 5.15
N THR A 369 -26.81 7.87 6.08
CA THR A 369 -26.14 6.60 5.73
C THR A 369 -27.06 5.67 4.95
N LEU A 370 -28.31 5.52 5.40
CA LEU A 370 -29.29 4.67 4.71
C LEU A 370 -29.59 5.19 3.31
N ALA A 371 -29.77 6.50 3.14
CA ALA A 371 -30.03 7.11 1.84
C ALA A 371 -28.87 6.86 0.85
N VAL A 372 -27.63 7.05 1.31
CA VAL A 372 -26.43 6.85 0.47
C VAL A 372 -26.26 5.38 0.07
N THR A 373 -26.44 4.44 1.00
CA THR A 373 -26.31 3.00 0.72
C THR A 373 -27.42 2.47 -0.19
N ILE A 374 -28.66 2.96 -0.02
CA ILE A 374 -29.77 2.66 -0.93
C ILE A 374 -29.50 3.25 -2.32
N ASN A 375 -28.98 4.48 -2.41
CA ASN A 375 -28.66 5.09 -3.70
C ASN A 375 -27.58 4.31 -4.45
N ALA A 376 -26.50 3.93 -3.76
CA ALA A 376 -25.45 3.09 -4.34
C ALA A 376 -26.01 1.75 -4.85
N ALA A 377 -26.91 1.12 -4.08
CA ALA A 377 -27.58 -0.11 -4.52
C ALA A 377 -28.55 0.09 -5.70
N ARG A 378 -29.12 1.28 -5.88
CA ARG A 378 -29.97 1.63 -7.03
C ARG A 378 -29.14 1.87 -8.30
N GLU A 379 -27.98 2.49 -8.17
CA GLU A 379 -27.07 2.78 -9.29
C GLU A 379 -26.20 1.58 -9.70
N ALA A 380 -26.08 0.57 -8.83
CA ALA A 380 -25.30 -0.63 -9.11
C ALA A 380 -25.73 -1.35 -10.41
N THR A 381 -24.77 -1.55 -11.30
CA THR A 381 -24.91 -2.27 -12.57
C THR A 381 -24.84 -3.78 -12.35
N LEU A 382 -25.99 -4.41 -12.11
CA LEU A 382 -26.11 -5.86 -11.93
C LEU A 382 -26.56 -6.53 -13.24
N PRO A 383 -26.15 -7.79 -13.53
CA PRO A 383 -26.64 -8.53 -14.70
C PRO A 383 -28.16 -8.65 -14.73
N LYS A 384 -28.75 -8.65 -15.94
CA LYS A 384 -30.18 -8.92 -16.14
C LYS A 384 -30.56 -10.27 -15.52
N GLY A 385 -31.68 -10.32 -14.81
CA GLY A 385 -32.13 -11.55 -14.12
C GLY A 385 -31.47 -11.81 -12.76
N SER A 386 -30.64 -10.88 -12.26
CA SER A 386 -30.13 -10.96 -10.89
C SER A 386 -31.27 -11.04 -9.87
N PRO A 387 -31.15 -11.88 -8.82
CA PRO A 387 -32.16 -11.97 -7.78
C PRO A 387 -32.51 -10.63 -7.13
N TRP A 388 -33.76 -10.47 -6.68
CA TRP A 388 -34.24 -9.21 -6.09
C TRP A 388 -33.44 -8.79 -4.84
N TRP A 389 -32.87 -9.76 -4.10
CA TRP A 389 -32.06 -9.53 -2.91
C TRP A 389 -30.64 -9.03 -3.21
N CYS A 390 -30.18 -9.04 -4.47
CA CYS A 390 -28.88 -8.52 -4.84
C CYS A 390 -28.73 -7.03 -4.49
N ARG A 391 -29.76 -6.21 -4.71
CA ARG A 391 -29.71 -4.77 -4.39
C ARG A 391 -29.68 -4.51 -2.87
N PRO A 392 -30.57 -5.11 -2.05
CA PRO A 392 -30.43 -5.07 -0.59
C PRO A 392 -29.05 -5.51 -0.11
N LEU A 393 -28.50 -6.59 -0.69
CA LEU A 393 -27.16 -7.05 -0.34
C LEU A 393 -26.10 -5.98 -0.67
N VAL A 394 -26.12 -5.39 -1.86
CA VAL A 394 -25.20 -4.32 -2.23
C VAL A 394 -25.30 -3.13 -1.27
N ALA A 395 -26.50 -2.74 -0.85
CA ALA A 395 -26.68 -1.67 0.15
C ALA A 395 -26.02 -2.04 1.49
N VAL A 396 -26.21 -3.27 1.96
CA VAL A 396 -25.57 -3.78 3.19
C VAL A 396 -24.05 -3.81 3.04
N LEU A 397 -23.52 -4.24 1.89
CA LEU A 397 -22.07 -4.28 1.67
C LEU A 397 -21.45 -2.87 1.64
N HIS A 398 -22.16 -1.86 1.16
CA HIS A 398 -21.73 -0.45 1.23
C HIS A 398 -21.71 0.11 2.65
N LEU A 399 -22.52 -0.43 3.57
CA LEU A 399 -22.50 -0.08 4.99
C LEU A 399 -21.41 -0.84 5.76
N VAL A 400 -21.34 -2.15 5.55
CA VAL A 400 -20.54 -3.05 6.39
C VAL A 400 -19.06 -3.02 6.01
N GLN A 401 -18.74 -2.90 4.71
CA GLN A 401 -17.35 -2.96 4.27
C GLN A 401 -16.48 -1.82 4.84
N PRO A 402 -16.88 -0.53 4.78
CA PRO A 402 -16.05 0.54 5.32
C PRO A 402 -15.81 0.36 6.81
N ALA A 403 -16.86 0.05 7.57
CA ALA A 403 -16.78 -0.18 9.02
C ALA A 403 -15.83 -1.34 9.37
N ILE A 404 -15.91 -2.48 8.68
CA ILE A 404 -15.03 -3.63 8.96
C ILE A 404 -13.57 -3.34 8.60
N ARG A 405 -13.34 -2.73 7.44
CA ARG A 405 -11.99 -2.40 6.97
C ARG A 405 -11.31 -1.39 7.90
N GLU A 406 -12.04 -0.35 8.27
CA GLU A 406 -11.59 0.71 9.17
C GLU A 406 -11.38 0.22 10.60
N TRP A 407 -12.35 -0.53 11.15
CA TRP A 407 -12.19 -1.18 12.45
C TRP A 407 -10.93 -2.03 12.46
N ARG A 408 -10.66 -2.77 11.37
CA ARG A 408 -9.45 -3.58 11.30
C ARG A 408 -8.19 -2.75 11.16
N ARG A 409 -8.19 -1.66 10.40
CA ARG A 409 -7.07 -0.71 10.32
C ARG A 409 -6.75 -0.13 11.70
N VAL A 410 -7.75 0.41 12.39
CA VAL A 410 -7.58 1.00 13.72
C VAL A 410 -7.10 -0.04 14.72
N THR A 411 -7.79 -1.17 14.85
CA THR A 411 -7.38 -2.23 15.80
C THR A 411 -6.03 -2.86 15.47
N TYR A 412 -5.65 -2.91 14.19
CA TYR A 412 -4.31 -3.36 13.81
C TYR A 412 -3.27 -2.32 14.16
N ASN A 413 -3.48 -1.03 13.88
CA ASN A 413 -2.61 0.05 14.36
C ASN A 413 -2.40 0.00 15.88
N LEU A 414 -3.47 -0.23 16.65
CA LEU A 414 -3.37 -0.41 18.10
C LEU A 414 -2.56 -1.67 18.49
N ARG A 415 -2.70 -2.77 17.74
CA ARG A 415 -1.96 -4.02 17.98
C ARG A 415 -0.49 -3.91 17.57
N LEU A 416 -0.16 -3.07 16.60
CA LEU A 416 1.19 -2.78 16.14
C LEU A 416 2.02 -2.03 17.19
N TRP A 417 1.40 -1.59 18.30
CA TRP A 417 2.07 -0.98 19.44
C TRP A 417 2.86 -2.05 20.22
N ARG A 418 4.13 -2.20 19.82
CA ARG A 418 5.20 -3.07 20.32
C ARG A 418 4.97 -4.58 20.09
N PRO A 419 6.00 -5.34 19.69
CA PRO A 419 5.92 -6.79 19.71
C PRO A 419 5.84 -7.29 21.15
N LYS A 420 5.25 -8.48 21.30
CA LYS A 420 5.19 -9.18 22.59
C LYS A 420 6.53 -9.87 22.86
N LEU A 421 7.51 -9.12 23.33
CA LEU A 421 8.82 -9.64 23.70
C LEU A 421 8.74 -10.39 25.03
N SER A 422 9.37 -11.56 25.12
CA SER A 422 9.49 -12.30 26.38
C SER A 422 10.47 -11.60 27.33
N ASN A 423 10.38 -11.87 28.64
CA ASN A 423 11.37 -11.35 29.59
C ASN A 423 12.78 -11.86 29.27
N GLU A 424 12.89 -13.09 28.77
CA GLU A 424 14.12 -13.68 28.26
C GLU A 424 14.67 -12.88 27.07
N TYR A 425 13.78 -12.42 26.18
CA TYR A 425 14.15 -11.56 25.06
C TYR A 425 14.84 -10.28 25.53
N LEU A 426 14.30 -9.66 26.57
CA LEU A 426 14.78 -8.41 27.16
C LEU A 426 16.00 -8.58 28.08
N ALA A 427 16.36 -9.80 28.46
CA ALA A 427 17.45 -10.09 29.38
C ALA A 427 18.86 -10.04 28.74
N VAL A 428 18.99 -9.49 27.53
CA VAL A 428 20.26 -9.48 26.79
C VAL A 428 21.26 -8.60 27.52
N SER A 429 22.38 -9.20 27.93
CA SER A 429 23.49 -8.47 28.51
C SER A 429 24.29 -7.79 27.39
N HIS A 430 24.14 -6.47 27.27
CA HIS A 430 24.98 -5.63 26.42
C HIS A 430 25.24 -4.31 27.17
N PRO A 431 26.46 -3.76 27.15
CA PRO A 431 26.69 -2.43 27.68
C PRO A 431 25.91 -1.39 26.88
N VAL A 432 25.08 -0.60 27.56
CA VAL A 432 24.26 0.45 26.94
C VAL A 432 24.71 1.79 27.51
N GLN A 433 25.06 2.74 26.65
CA GLN A 433 25.33 4.10 27.08
C GLN A 433 24.04 4.93 27.00
N GLU A 434 23.51 5.36 28.14
CA GLU A 434 22.42 6.33 28.19
C GLU A 434 22.99 7.73 27.90
N VAL A 435 22.78 8.23 26.68
CA VAL A 435 23.22 9.57 26.27
C VAL A 435 22.23 10.63 26.77
N ASP A 436 20.95 10.30 26.70
CA ASP A 436 19.82 11.08 27.23
C ASP A 436 18.71 10.08 27.59
N SER A 437 17.75 10.53 28.39
CA SER A 437 16.51 9.84 28.76
C SER A 437 15.64 9.31 27.59
N HIS A 438 15.98 9.68 26.35
CA HIS A 438 15.32 9.26 25.11
C HIS A 438 16.30 8.68 24.06
N VAL A 439 17.58 8.53 24.39
CA VAL A 439 18.67 8.13 23.47
C VAL A 439 19.62 7.13 24.13
N HIS A 440 19.74 5.93 23.55
CA HIS A 440 20.70 4.90 23.96
C HIS A 440 21.69 4.60 22.83
N ASP A 441 22.98 4.55 23.15
CA ASP A 441 24.02 4.12 22.22
C ASP A 441 24.56 2.74 22.60
N LEU A 442 24.80 1.91 21.58
CA LEU A 442 25.45 0.61 21.65
C LEU A 442 26.66 0.60 20.73
N TYR A 443 27.72 -0.10 21.14
CA TYR A 443 29.00 -0.11 20.44
C TYR A 443 29.55 -1.53 20.28
N TRP A 444 30.17 -1.77 19.13
CA TRP A 444 30.88 -3.00 18.83
C TRP A 444 32.19 -2.75 18.11
N GLU A 445 33.11 -3.71 18.25
CA GLU A 445 34.30 -3.87 17.43
C GLU A 445 34.22 -5.19 16.65
N SER A 446 34.79 -5.21 15.45
CA SER A 446 35.03 -6.42 14.66
C SER A 446 36.45 -6.40 14.09
N ARG A 447 37.01 -7.59 13.80
CA ARG A 447 38.35 -7.76 13.18
C ARG A 447 38.29 -8.47 11.83
N ASP A 448 37.12 -8.98 11.46
CA ASP A 448 36.84 -9.73 10.23
C ASP A 448 36.29 -8.82 9.11
N GLY A 449 36.22 -7.50 9.35
CA GLY A 449 35.62 -6.54 8.43
C GLY A 449 34.08 -6.45 8.52
N SER A 450 33.43 -7.15 9.45
CA SER A 450 31.99 -7.01 9.68
C SER A 450 31.64 -5.63 10.24
N GLY A 451 30.55 -5.02 9.81
CA GLY A 451 30.17 -3.66 10.18
C GLY A 451 28.66 -3.46 10.25
N ARG A 452 28.23 -2.23 9.97
CA ARG A 452 26.82 -1.85 9.99
C ARG A 452 25.98 -2.65 9.00
N GLU A 453 26.54 -3.13 7.90
CA GLU A 453 25.82 -3.86 6.87
C GLU A 453 25.29 -5.20 7.40
N GLN A 454 26.16 -5.94 8.11
CA GLN A 454 25.79 -7.18 8.80
C GLN A 454 24.83 -6.90 9.95
N LEU A 455 25.08 -5.84 10.73
CA LEU A 455 24.19 -5.42 11.81
C LEU A 455 22.78 -5.10 11.30
N LEU A 456 22.66 -4.29 10.25
CA LEU A 456 21.38 -3.91 9.66
C LEU A 456 20.66 -5.12 9.08
N SER A 457 21.37 -5.99 8.36
CA SER A 457 20.80 -7.23 7.82
C SER A 457 20.20 -8.11 8.93
N ARG A 458 20.95 -8.31 10.03
CA ARG A 458 20.47 -9.06 11.20
C ARG A 458 19.36 -8.32 11.94
N LEU A 459 19.41 -7.01 12.04
CA LEU A 459 18.37 -6.20 12.68
C LEU A 459 17.05 -6.32 11.94
N VAL A 460 17.07 -6.27 10.61
CA VAL A 460 15.91 -6.50 9.75
C VAL A 460 15.34 -7.91 9.97
N GLN A 461 16.21 -8.93 10.02
CA GLN A 461 15.81 -10.31 10.24
C GLN A 461 15.17 -10.50 11.62
N GLU A 462 15.85 -10.08 12.67
CA GLU A 462 15.40 -10.21 14.05
C GLU A 462 14.09 -9.44 14.29
N SER A 463 13.95 -8.24 13.72
CA SER A 463 12.69 -7.47 13.77
C SER A 463 11.54 -8.27 13.16
N ARG A 464 11.78 -8.97 12.05
CA ARG A 464 10.75 -9.81 11.39
C ARG A 464 10.43 -11.06 12.20
N ASP A 465 11.44 -11.70 12.79
CA ASP A 465 11.26 -12.89 13.62
C ASP A 465 10.41 -12.60 14.87
N GLN A 466 10.49 -11.36 15.38
CA GLN A 466 9.64 -10.87 16.47
C GLN A 466 8.29 -10.27 16.01
N ASP A 467 7.95 -10.33 14.72
CA ASP A 467 6.78 -9.67 14.13
C ASP A 467 6.73 -8.17 14.48
N TRP A 468 7.90 -7.54 14.60
CA TRP A 468 8.05 -6.13 14.93
C TRP A 468 7.96 -5.30 13.66
N LEU A 469 6.88 -4.52 13.56
CA LEU A 469 6.67 -3.61 12.44
C LEU A 469 7.77 -2.54 12.36
N GLY A 470 8.35 -2.41 11.18
CA GLY A 470 9.32 -1.39 10.87
C GLY A 470 9.35 -0.97 9.40
N VAL A 471 9.87 0.22 9.16
CA VAL A 471 10.33 0.67 7.85
C VAL A 471 11.84 0.48 7.80
N LEU A 472 12.30 -0.24 6.79
CA LEU A 472 13.67 -0.73 6.67
C LEU A 472 14.20 -0.29 5.29
N GLY A 473 15.36 0.36 5.25
CA GLY A 473 16.05 0.63 3.98
C GLY A 473 15.44 1.76 3.12
N ASN A 474 14.99 2.86 3.73
CA ASN A 474 14.66 4.07 2.99
C ASN A 474 15.95 4.89 2.76
N ALA A 475 16.48 4.88 1.53
CA ALA A 475 17.73 5.56 1.17
C ALA A 475 17.73 7.07 1.43
N TRP A 476 16.54 7.68 1.52
CA TRP A 476 16.34 9.11 1.71
C TRP A 476 15.97 9.47 3.16
N ALA A 477 15.80 8.47 4.03
CA ALA A 477 15.51 8.71 5.43
C ALA A 477 16.77 9.11 6.18
N SER A 478 16.60 9.99 7.17
CA SER A 478 17.69 10.34 8.09
C SER A 478 18.03 9.22 9.09
N TRP A 479 17.23 8.16 9.13
CA TRP A 479 17.36 6.98 10.00
C TRP A 479 17.51 5.71 9.14
N ASP A 480 18.16 4.68 9.67
CA ASP A 480 18.34 3.41 8.94
C ASP A 480 17.15 2.46 9.12
N VAL A 481 16.63 2.41 10.35
CA VAL A 481 15.49 1.56 10.73
C VAL A 481 14.53 2.37 11.61
N LYS A 482 13.25 2.38 11.24
CA LYS A 482 12.17 2.97 12.04
C LYS A 482 11.22 1.85 12.47
N LEU A 483 11.06 1.65 13.77
CA LEU A 483 10.19 0.64 14.37
C LEU A 483 8.99 1.27 15.05
N ALA A 484 7.87 0.55 15.04
CA ALA A 484 6.69 0.91 15.81
C ALA A 484 7.01 0.75 17.31
N GLY A 485 6.96 1.84 18.06
CA GLY A 485 6.99 1.79 19.52
C GLY A 485 5.58 1.55 20.04
N ASP A 486 4.95 2.59 20.56
CA ASP A 486 3.60 2.54 21.11
C ASP A 486 2.80 3.79 20.71
N LEU A 487 1.63 4.00 21.34
CA LEU A 487 0.83 5.21 21.14
C LEU A 487 1.63 6.50 21.31
N TRP A 488 2.63 6.49 22.21
CA TRP A 488 3.38 7.67 22.62
C TRP A 488 4.68 7.83 21.84
N HIS A 489 5.32 6.75 21.40
CA HIS A 489 6.67 6.81 20.83
C HIS A 489 6.85 5.97 19.55
N THR A 490 7.61 6.49 18.59
CA THR A 490 8.25 5.73 17.50
C THR A 490 9.73 5.55 17.79
N LEU A 491 10.32 4.45 17.31
CA LEU A 491 11.69 4.08 17.63
C LEU A 491 12.55 4.18 16.37
N HIS A 492 13.63 4.95 16.41
CA HIS A 492 14.54 5.13 15.27
C HIS A 492 15.91 4.58 15.64
N VAL A 493 16.53 3.86 14.71
CA VAL A 493 17.89 3.33 14.85
C VAL A 493 18.78 3.96 13.77
N TYR A 494 19.92 4.48 14.21
CA TYR A 494 20.94 5.11 13.38
C TYR A 494 22.24 4.35 13.57
N THR A 495 22.87 3.89 12.50
CA THR A 495 24.09 3.10 12.53
C THR A 495 25.22 3.83 11.83
N ALA A 496 26.43 3.71 12.36
CA ALA A 496 27.65 4.21 11.73
C ALA A 496 28.77 3.22 11.97
N THR A 497 29.61 3.00 10.96
CA THR A 497 30.81 2.17 11.08
C THR A 497 32.02 2.98 10.67
N GLU A 498 33.00 3.06 11.56
CA GLU A 498 34.32 3.60 11.31
C GLU A 498 35.26 2.45 10.93
N GLN A 499 36.05 2.65 9.88
CA GLN A 499 37.06 1.69 9.46
C GLN A 499 38.41 2.07 10.07
N LEU A 500 38.99 1.15 10.81
CA LEU A 500 40.30 1.27 11.47
C LEU A 500 41.33 0.43 10.70
N ALA A 501 42.61 0.55 11.09
CA ALA A 501 43.69 -0.28 10.55
C ALA A 501 43.45 -1.78 10.79
N ASP A 502 44.03 -2.63 9.94
CA ASP A 502 44.01 -4.09 10.06
C ASP A 502 42.61 -4.73 9.95
N ASN A 503 41.77 -4.23 9.03
CA ASN A 503 40.36 -4.65 8.86
C ASN A 503 39.48 -4.50 10.10
N ARG A 504 39.96 -3.80 11.13
CA ARG A 504 39.16 -3.49 12.29
C ARG A 504 38.07 -2.50 11.94
N ARG A 505 36.88 -2.73 12.46
CA ARG A 505 35.76 -1.79 12.31
C ARG A 505 35.13 -1.52 13.66
N PHE A 506 34.80 -0.26 13.90
CA PHE A 506 34.05 0.16 15.07
C PHE A 506 32.64 0.55 14.63
N THR A 507 31.62 -0.11 15.17
CA THR A 507 30.22 0.14 14.80
C THR A 507 29.45 0.69 15.98
N ARG A 508 28.74 1.80 15.76
CA ARG A 508 27.80 2.39 16.72
C ARG A 508 26.37 2.22 16.19
N ALA A 509 25.45 1.86 17.08
CA ALA A 509 24.02 1.98 16.85
C ALA A 509 23.38 2.87 17.91
N ARG A 510 22.73 3.93 17.47
CA ARG A 510 21.97 4.86 18.29
C ARG A 510 20.48 4.55 18.19
N CYS A 511 19.86 4.25 19.32
CA CYS A 511 18.42 4.02 19.46
C CYS A 511 17.76 5.27 20.05
N VAL A 512 16.77 5.83 19.35
CA VAL A 512 16.07 7.05 19.74
C VAL A 512 14.57 6.79 19.85
N ALA A 513 13.96 7.16 20.98
CA ALA A 513 12.51 7.16 21.14
C ALA A 513 11.94 8.56 20.86
N GLN A 514 11.28 8.72 19.71
CA GLN A 514 10.66 9.99 19.31
C GLN A 514 9.17 10.03 19.66
N PRO A 515 8.63 11.16 20.15
CA PRO A 515 7.21 11.27 20.46
C PRO A 515 6.36 11.27 19.17
N THR A 516 5.29 10.47 19.16
CA THR A 516 4.28 10.43 18.09
C THR A 516 3.50 11.74 17.99
N LEU A 517 2.73 11.92 16.91
CA LEU A 517 1.79 13.03 16.79
C LEU A 517 0.77 13.02 17.94
N VAL A 518 0.25 11.84 18.31
CA VAL A 518 -0.70 11.70 19.43
C VAL A 518 -0.10 12.17 20.74
N ASN A 519 1.15 11.78 21.04
CA ASN A 519 1.87 12.25 22.21
C ASN A 519 1.98 13.78 22.24
N ARG A 520 2.41 14.39 21.13
CA ARG A 520 2.57 15.84 21.03
C ARG A 520 1.23 16.56 21.22
N VAL A 521 0.18 16.11 20.54
CA VAL A 521 -1.16 16.71 20.62
C VAL A 521 -1.74 16.59 22.02
N LEU A 522 -1.67 15.41 22.64
CA LEU A 522 -2.19 15.21 24.01
C LEU A 522 -1.37 15.99 25.04
N SER A 523 -0.04 16.09 24.87
CA SER A 523 0.82 16.87 25.77
C SER A 523 0.52 18.37 25.66
N ILE A 524 0.32 18.88 24.44
CA ILE A 524 -0.09 20.28 24.22
C ILE A 524 -1.49 20.52 24.78
N ALA A 525 -2.45 19.63 24.53
CA ALA A 525 -3.81 19.74 25.06
C ALA A 525 -3.82 19.74 26.60
N ALA A 526 -3.01 18.89 27.24
CA ALA A 526 -2.85 18.86 28.69
C ALA A 526 -2.25 20.17 29.25
N LEU A 527 -1.25 20.74 28.57
CA LEU A 527 -0.66 22.04 28.91
C LEU A 527 -1.69 23.18 28.80
N VAL A 528 -2.40 23.25 27.67
CA VAL A 528 -3.46 24.26 27.44
C VAL A 528 -4.56 24.13 28.49
N TRP A 529 -5.00 22.90 28.78
CA TRP A 529 -6.05 22.68 29.75
C TRP A 529 -5.60 23.01 31.18
N SER A 530 -4.36 22.70 31.53
CA SER A 530 -3.78 23.07 32.83
C SER A 530 -3.69 24.60 32.98
N ALA A 531 -3.28 25.32 31.93
CA ALA A 531 -3.29 26.79 31.89
C ALA A 531 -4.72 27.37 32.00
N ALA A 532 -5.70 26.80 31.29
CA ALA A 532 -7.09 27.23 31.37
C ALA A 532 -7.70 26.97 32.76
N ALA A 533 -7.40 25.81 33.36
CA ALA A 533 -7.85 25.45 34.70
C ALA A 533 -7.30 26.44 35.74
N LEU A 534 -6.02 26.82 35.63
CA LEU A 534 -5.39 27.87 36.44
C LEU A 534 -6.14 29.20 36.37
N THR A 535 -6.62 29.59 35.18
CA THR A 535 -7.41 30.82 35.00
C THR A 535 -8.84 30.73 35.50
N SER A 536 -9.43 29.52 35.55
CA SER A 536 -10.85 29.32 35.89
C SER A 536 -11.15 29.33 37.40
N LEU A 537 -10.13 29.24 38.26
CA LEU A 537 -10.25 29.13 39.73
C LEU A 537 -11.15 27.97 40.23
N SER A 538 -11.54 27.04 39.36
CA SER A 538 -12.33 25.86 39.73
C SER A 538 -11.40 24.77 40.28
N TYR A 539 -11.45 24.57 41.60
CA TYR A 539 -10.66 23.53 42.28
C TYR A 539 -10.92 22.11 41.72
N GLY A 540 -12.16 21.81 41.29
CA GLY A 540 -12.51 20.53 40.69
C GLY A 540 -11.87 20.32 39.31
N ALA A 541 -11.90 21.35 38.45
CA ALA A 541 -11.28 21.28 37.12
C ALA A 541 -9.74 21.21 37.23
N LEU A 542 -9.16 21.96 38.18
CA LEU A 542 -7.73 21.92 38.50
C LEU A 542 -7.30 20.54 38.99
N ALA A 543 -8.06 19.91 39.89
CA ALA A 543 -7.73 18.59 40.41
C ALA A 543 -7.77 17.52 39.32
N ILE A 544 -8.84 17.46 38.51
CA ILE A 544 -8.95 16.49 37.42
C ILE A 544 -7.82 16.72 36.40
N GLY A 545 -7.47 17.97 36.11
CA GLY A 545 -6.41 18.28 35.14
C GLY A 545 -5.01 18.04 35.59
N PHE A 546 -4.72 18.36 36.84
CA PHE A 546 -3.46 17.98 37.43
C PHE A 546 -3.30 16.46 37.47
N THR A 547 -4.32 15.72 37.93
CA THR A 547 -4.27 14.25 37.97
C THR A 547 -4.10 13.64 36.59
N ALA A 548 -4.88 14.09 35.59
CA ALA A 548 -4.76 13.60 34.21
C ALA A 548 -3.38 13.87 33.61
N SER A 549 -2.84 15.08 33.80
CA SER A 549 -1.50 15.47 33.33
C SER A 549 -0.39 14.65 34.00
N VAL A 550 -0.46 14.42 35.31
CA VAL A 550 0.52 13.60 36.04
C VAL A 550 0.46 12.14 35.57
N VAL A 551 -0.74 11.56 35.44
CA VAL A 551 -0.90 10.20 34.93
C VAL A 551 -0.35 10.08 33.51
N ALA A 552 -0.66 11.04 32.63
CA ALA A 552 -0.14 11.07 31.27
C ALA A 552 1.39 11.18 31.24
N LEU A 553 1.99 12.05 32.05
CA LEU A 553 3.45 12.20 32.15
C LEU A 553 4.13 10.92 32.64
N VAL A 554 3.60 10.30 33.71
CA VAL A 554 4.15 9.05 34.24
C VAL A 554 4.04 7.91 33.22
N GLN A 555 2.89 7.80 32.53
CA GLN A 555 2.70 6.82 31.47
C GLN A 555 3.66 7.06 30.29
N ASN A 556 3.89 8.32 29.92
CA ASN A 556 4.80 8.71 28.85
C ASN A 556 6.25 8.33 29.17
N VAL A 557 6.76 8.70 30.36
CA VAL A 557 8.12 8.36 30.82
C VAL A 557 8.31 6.85 30.94
N ARG A 558 7.34 6.14 31.54
CA ARG A 558 7.38 4.68 31.66
C ARG A 558 7.35 4.00 30.30
N SER A 559 6.48 4.48 29.40
CA SER A 559 6.41 4.02 28.01
C SER A 559 7.79 4.20 27.36
N ARG A 560 8.36 5.41 27.37
CA ARG A 560 9.64 5.69 26.72
C ARG A 560 10.75 4.74 27.14
N ARG A 561 10.92 4.52 28.45
CA ARG A 561 11.93 3.61 29.01
C ARG A 561 11.76 2.17 28.53
N GLN A 562 10.54 1.66 28.52
CA GLN A 562 10.25 0.31 28.05
C GLN A 562 10.49 0.18 26.53
N CYS A 563 10.14 1.21 25.76
CA CYS A 563 10.37 1.26 24.32
C CYS A 563 11.86 1.22 23.99
N LEU A 564 12.66 2.03 24.70
CA LEU A 564 14.12 2.04 24.58
C LEU A 564 14.74 0.70 24.96
N ALA A 565 14.36 0.13 26.11
CA ALA A 565 14.86 -1.17 26.54
C ALA A 565 14.59 -2.27 25.49
N ALA A 566 13.40 -2.25 24.88
CA ALA A 566 13.02 -3.20 23.85
C ALA A 566 13.86 -3.05 22.58
N VAL A 567 14.02 -1.84 22.03
CA VAL A 567 14.83 -1.64 20.81
C VAL A 567 16.31 -1.87 21.06
N THR A 568 16.82 -1.48 22.23
CA THR A 568 18.20 -1.75 22.62
C THR A 568 18.47 -3.25 22.71
N SER A 569 17.53 -4.03 23.26
CA SER A 569 17.65 -5.51 23.30
C SER A 569 17.63 -6.12 21.89
N LEU A 570 16.77 -5.62 21.02
CA LEU A 570 16.70 -6.03 19.61
C LEU A 570 18.03 -5.79 18.89
N VAL A 571 18.57 -4.57 19.00
CA VAL A 571 19.84 -4.19 18.37
C VAL A 571 21.01 -4.98 18.96
N ALA A 572 21.03 -5.20 20.27
CA ALA A 572 22.05 -6.02 20.92
C ALA A 572 22.06 -7.48 20.41
N ARG A 573 20.88 -8.10 20.24
CA ARG A 573 20.75 -9.44 19.65
C ARG A 573 21.21 -9.48 18.20
N ALA A 574 20.80 -8.49 17.41
CA ALA A 574 21.22 -8.36 16.02
C ALA A 574 22.74 -8.24 15.90
N GLY A 575 23.38 -7.44 16.76
CA GLY A 575 24.84 -7.31 16.83
C GLY A 575 25.54 -8.61 17.18
N ALA A 576 25.03 -9.35 18.18
CA ALA A 576 25.57 -10.65 18.55
C ALA A 576 25.45 -11.68 17.40
N GLN A 577 24.31 -11.73 16.71
CA GLN A 577 24.10 -12.60 15.54
C GLN A 577 24.90 -12.16 14.30
N ALA A 578 25.33 -10.90 14.25
CA ALA A 578 26.22 -10.37 13.23
C ALA A 578 27.70 -10.68 13.50
N GLY A 579 28.02 -11.34 14.64
CA GLY A 579 29.40 -11.64 15.02
C GLY A 579 30.17 -10.44 15.57
N LEU A 580 29.47 -9.36 15.93
CA LEU A 580 30.09 -8.14 16.44
C LEU A 580 30.39 -8.28 17.95
N THR A 581 31.58 -7.85 18.37
CA THR A 581 32.00 -7.96 19.78
C THR A 581 31.62 -6.68 20.53
N PRO A 582 30.83 -6.76 21.62
CA PRO A 582 30.45 -5.57 22.40
C PRO A 582 31.67 -4.83 22.97
N VAL A 583 31.63 -3.51 22.95
CA VAL A 583 32.67 -2.65 23.55
C VAL A 583 32.05 -1.73 24.59
N LEU A 584 32.73 -1.58 25.72
CA LEU A 584 32.35 -0.59 26.73
C LEU A 584 32.70 0.83 26.23
N PRO A 585 31.79 1.81 26.37
CA PRO A 585 32.16 3.20 26.21
C PRO A 585 33.30 3.51 27.19
N ARG A 586 34.41 4.08 26.72
CA ARG A 586 35.49 4.50 27.62
C ARG A 586 34.97 5.57 28.59
N GLY A 587 34.75 5.16 29.83
CA GLY A 587 34.64 6.01 31.01
C GLY A 587 35.07 5.17 32.21
N GLU A 588 36.20 5.53 32.82
CA GLU A 588 36.95 4.80 33.87
C GLU A 588 37.90 3.69 33.38
N ALA A 589 38.80 4.02 32.45
CA ALA A 589 40.12 3.42 32.44
C ALA A 589 41.12 4.54 32.73
N SER A 590 41.83 4.43 33.85
CA SER A 590 43.02 5.23 34.18
C SER A 590 43.89 5.37 32.94
N ALA A 591 44.27 6.62 32.61
CA ALA A 591 45.22 6.91 31.55
C ALA A 591 46.44 5.97 31.69
N PRO A 592 46.83 5.23 30.64
CA PRO A 592 48.18 4.71 30.60
C PRO A 592 49.10 5.92 30.40
N ASP A 593 50.10 6.04 31.28
CA ASP A 593 51.22 6.97 31.14
C ASP A 593 51.78 6.88 29.71
N ALA A 594 51.43 7.87 28.89
CA ALA A 594 52.08 8.11 27.62
C ALA A 594 52.88 9.40 27.79
N GLU A 595 54.20 9.24 27.94
CA GLU A 595 55.17 10.32 27.91
C GLU A 595 54.93 11.20 26.67
N LEU A 596 54.64 12.47 26.92
CA LEU A 596 54.60 13.52 25.90
C LEU A 596 56.04 13.77 25.40
N PRO A 597 56.32 13.73 24.08
CA PRO A 597 57.54 14.32 23.56
C PRO A 597 57.44 15.84 23.64
N GLN A 598 58.36 16.45 24.36
CA GLN A 598 58.60 17.89 24.36
C GLN A 598 59.28 18.31 23.04
N SER A 599 58.62 19.13 22.22
CA SER A 599 59.16 20.45 21.83
C SER A 599 58.13 21.25 21.00
N PRO A 600 58.12 22.59 21.12
CA PRO A 600 57.25 23.46 20.35
C PRO A 600 57.98 23.93 19.09
N ASP A 601 57.42 23.71 17.90
CA ASP A 601 57.59 24.57 16.71
C ASP A 601 56.89 23.96 15.51
N THR A 602 55.68 24.44 15.22
CA THR A 602 55.12 24.82 13.90
C THR A 602 53.59 24.83 13.95
N VAL A 603 53.06 25.95 14.44
CA VAL A 603 51.70 26.40 14.11
C VAL A 603 51.84 27.30 12.88
N GLU A 604 51.40 26.83 11.71
CA GLU A 604 50.70 27.60 10.68
C GLU A 604 50.57 26.80 9.36
N ARG A 605 49.39 26.94 8.73
CA ARG A 605 48.97 26.48 7.38
C ARG A 605 48.36 25.08 7.27
N SER A 606 47.03 25.03 7.33
CA SER A 606 46.18 24.65 6.16
C SER A 606 44.70 24.60 6.58
N VAL A 607 44.04 25.75 6.54
CA VAL A 607 42.57 25.87 6.51
C VAL A 607 42.24 26.74 5.29
N GLN A 608 41.79 26.09 4.21
CA GLN A 608 41.22 26.60 2.95
C GLN A 608 41.33 25.42 1.96
N GLU A 609 40.35 24.91 1.22
CA GLU A 609 39.05 25.33 0.70
C GLU A 609 38.31 24.05 0.29
N TYR A 610 37.00 23.92 0.56
CA TYR A 610 36.07 23.18 -0.31
C TYR A 610 34.68 23.81 -0.11
N THR A 611 34.54 25.00 -0.69
CA THR A 611 33.28 25.72 -0.79
C THR A 611 32.49 25.16 -1.97
N LEU A 612 31.26 24.73 -1.67
CA LEU A 612 30.25 24.30 -2.65
C LEU A 612 29.99 25.41 -3.67
N SER A 613 30.06 25.06 -4.96
CA SER A 613 29.70 25.94 -6.07
C SER A 613 28.17 25.94 -6.26
N PRO A 614 27.50 27.12 -6.29
CA PRO A 614 26.09 27.22 -6.64
C PRO A 614 25.94 27.37 -8.16
N LEU A 615 25.25 26.42 -8.81
CA LEU A 615 24.81 26.59 -10.19
C LEU A 615 23.62 27.57 -10.21
N ALA A 616 23.92 28.80 -10.62
CA ALA A 616 22.95 29.83 -10.95
C ALA A 616 22.20 29.45 -12.25
N GLY A 617 20.90 29.75 -12.25
CA GLY A 617 20.04 29.63 -13.42
C GLY A 617 20.34 30.69 -14.48
N ASP A 618 19.91 30.40 -15.69
CA ASP A 618 19.95 31.31 -16.83
C ASP A 618 18.52 31.84 -17.09
N PRO A 619 18.32 33.16 -17.28
CA PRO A 619 17.01 33.74 -17.55
C PRO A 619 16.71 33.86 -19.06
N MET A 620 15.48 33.51 -19.43
CA MET A 620 14.65 33.99 -20.55
C MET A 620 15.22 34.12 -21.97
N THR A 621 14.46 33.60 -22.94
CA THR A 621 13.94 34.43 -24.05
C THR A 621 12.74 33.79 -24.75
N ALA A 622 11.69 34.62 -24.90
CA ALA A 622 10.51 34.58 -25.79
C ALA A 622 9.50 33.44 -25.69
#